data_AF-A0A177QJ69-F1
#
_entry.id   AF-A0A177QJ69-F1
#
_cell.length_a   1.000
_cell.length_b   1.000
_cell.length_c   1.000
_cell.angle_alpha   90.00
_cell.angle_beta   90.00
_cell.angle_gamma   90.00
#
_symmetry.space_group_name_H-M   'P 1'
#
loop_
_entity.id
_entity.type
_entity.pdbx_description
1 polymer ?
#
loop_
_entity_poly.entity_id
_entity_poly.type
_entity_poly.pdbx_seq_one_letter_code
_entity_poly.pdbx_strand_id
1 'polypeptide(L)'
;MKSERPLSPRFSMALVLSMMCLTSSACSNSKPAVDTSQNDRARGLAVEKGEAKKIIVKNNSATMYQHKKFYITLSSGPVGSSGIPTAISLGDTVFAKGQGKELTAKHIFWTRHLERAEWQGKTLAEAGSVTCVIVQTISDLPDNDEDRWGDKLWIHVSDCEVLE
;
A
#
# COMPACT_ATOMS: atom_id res chain seq x y z
N MET A 1 10.84 -44.90 36.13
CA MET A 1 9.88 -45.30 37.18
C MET A 1 10.29 -44.68 38.50
N LYS A 2 9.51 -43.72 39.02
CA LYS A 2 9.25 -43.56 40.47
C LYS A 2 8.16 -42.51 40.63
N SER A 3 7.03 -42.98 41.14
CA SER A 3 5.89 -42.23 41.62
C SER A 3 6.05 -42.13 43.13
N GLU A 4 6.07 -40.93 43.69
CA GLU A 4 5.82 -40.70 45.13
C GLU A 4 4.96 -39.43 45.28
N ARG A 5 3.67 -39.65 45.58
CA ARG A 5 2.79 -38.74 46.34
C ARG A 5 3.34 -38.67 47.79
N PRO A 6 2.97 -37.74 48.72
CA PRO A 6 1.56 -37.48 49.09
C PRO A 6 1.20 -36.14 49.80
N LEU A 7 -0.05 -36.10 50.27
CA LEU A 7 -0.61 -35.34 51.42
C LEU A 7 -1.46 -34.08 51.12
N SER A 8 -2.78 -34.29 51.17
CA SER A 8 -3.79 -33.38 51.75
C SER A 8 -3.57 -33.21 53.28
N PRO A 9 -4.34 -32.43 54.09
CA PRO A 9 -5.63 -31.76 53.82
C PRO A 9 -5.83 -30.40 54.56
N ARG A 10 -7.07 -29.86 54.44
CA ARG A 10 -7.75 -28.88 55.32
C ARG A 10 -7.25 -27.43 55.29
N PHE A 11 -8.12 -26.50 54.92
CA PHE A 11 -8.64 -25.47 55.83
C PHE A 11 -9.86 -24.78 55.19
N SER A 12 -10.96 -24.79 55.93
CA SER A 12 -12.15 -23.98 55.68
C SER A 12 -11.92 -22.63 56.36
N MET A 13 -12.17 -21.52 55.66
CA MET A 13 -12.48 -20.25 56.32
C MET A 13 -13.42 -19.43 55.43
N ALA A 14 -14.64 -19.29 55.90
CA ALA A 14 -15.54 -18.23 55.49
C ALA A 14 -14.93 -16.88 55.91
N LEU A 15 -15.03 -15.88 55.04
CA LEU A 15 -15.07 -14.49 55.49
C LEU A 15 -15.89 -13.66 54.52
N VAL A 16 -17.14 -13.46 54.94
CA VAL A 16 -18.06 -12.45 54.44
C VAL A 16 -17.49 -11.09 54.87
N LEU A 17 -17.25 -10.20 53.91
CA LEU A 17 -17.11 -8.78 54.19
C LEU A 17 -17.97 -8.00 53.19
N SER A 18 -19.11 -7.61 53.74
CA SER A 18 -19.97 -6.52 53.29
C SER A 18 -19.14 -5.31 52.85
N MET A 19 -19.41 -4.80 51.65
CA MET A 19 -19.09 -3.42 51.32
C MET A 19 -20.27 -2.81 50.55
N MET A 20 -21.28 -2.37 51.28
CA MET A 20 -22.16 -1.31 50.80
C MET A 20 -21.47 0.03 51.05
N CYS A 21 -21.15 0.74 49.97
CA CYS A 21 -21.14 2.19 49.95
C CYS A 21 -21.95 2.64 48.75
N LEU A 22 -23.21 2.99 48.99
CA LEU A 22 -23.88 4.03 48.21
C LEU A 22 -23.10 5.33 48.45
N THR A 23 -22.75 6.05 47.39
CA THR A 23 -22.91 7.52 47.34
C THR A 23 -22.49 8.08 45.97
N SER A 24 -23.40 8.87 45.43
CA SER A 24 -23.13 10.14 44.75
C SER A 24 -22.44 10.09 43.38
N SER A 25 -23.31 10.14 42.35
CA SER A 25 -23.22 11.06 41.22
C SER A 25 -21.97 11.94 41.18
N ALA A 26 -20.95 11.45 40.48
CA ALA A 26 -20.07 12.28 39.70
C ALA A 26 -20.08 11.65 38.31
N CYS A 27 -20.99 12.12 37.44
CA CYS A 27 -20.77 12.04 36.00
C CYS A 27 -19.53 12.88 35.72
N SER A 28 -18.35 12.30 35.94
CA SER A 28 -17.12 12.84 35.42
C SER A 28 -17.35 12.93 33.93
N ASN A 29 -17.34 14.15 33.42
CA ASN A 29 -17.43 14.48 32.02
C ASN A 29 -16.10 14.04 31.38
N SER A 30 -15.81 12.74 31.43
CA SER A 30 -14.77 12.14 30.64
C SER A 30 -15.26 12.25 29.21
N LYS A 31 -14.79 13.29 28.52
CA LYS A 31 -14.68 13.24 27.06
C LYS A 31 -14.27 11.81 26.71
N PRO A 32 -14.98 11.10 25.80
CA PRO A 32 -14.52 9.78 25.41
C PRO A 32 -13.06 9.95 25.01
N ALA A 33 -12.18 9.14 25.60
CA ALA A 33 -10.83 9.01 25.12
C ALA A 33 -10.99 8.58 23.66
N VAL A 34 -10.85 9.54 22.75
CA VAL A 34 -10.74 9.25 21.33
C VAL A 34 -9.51 8.39 21.24
N ASP A 35 -9.74 7.12 20.97
CA ASP A 35 -8.71 6.16 20.69
C ASP A 35 -7.97 6.62 19.43
N THR A 36 -6.89 7.39 19.61
CA THR A 36 -5.98 7.81 18.56
C THR A 36 -5.09 6.66 18.05
N SER A 37 -5.39 5.40 18.40
CA SER A 37 -4.75 4.24 17.77
C SER A 37 -5.18 4.01 16.31
N GLN A 38 -6.12 4.79 15.77
CA GLN A 38 -6.40 4.80 14.34
C GLN A 38 -5.30 5.53 13.55
N ASN A 39 -4.25 4.77 13.19
CA ASN A 39 -3.46 4.91 11.97
C ASN A 39 -3.23 6.34 11.43
N ASP A 40 -2.42 7.13 12.12
CA ASP A 40 -1.78 8.37 11.61
C ASP A 40 -0.77 8.10 10.45
N ARG A 41 -0.84 6.93 9.78
CA ARG A 41 0.24 6.46 8.90
C ARG A 41 0.22 7.02 7.49
N ALA A 42 -0.92 7.47 6.97
CA ALA A 42 -1.03 8.11 5.67
C ALA A 42 -1.74 9.45 5.80
N ARG A 43 -1.06 10.54 5.44
CA ARG A 43 -1.62 11.89 5.35
C ARG A 43 -1.51 12.38 3.91
N GLY A 44 -2.50 13.17 3.46
CA GLY A 44 -2.52 13.79 2.14
C GLY A 44 -2.70 12.81 0.98
N LEU A 45 -3.84 12.11 0.94
CA LEU A 45 -4.21 11.17 -0.14
C LEU A 45 -5.19 11.78 -1.16
N ALA A 46 -5.47 13.09 -1.07
CA ALA A 46 -6.28 13.77 -2.06
C ALA A 46 -5.57 13.70 -3.42
N VAL A 47 -6.22 13.05 -4.39
CA VAL A 47 -5.66 12.84 -5.72
C VAL A 47 -6.72 13.06 -6.80
N GLU A 48 -6.28 13.56 -7.94
CA GLU A 48 -7.02 13.50 -9.21
C GLU A 48 -6.45 12.37 -10.07
N LYS A 49 -7.31 11.69 -10.81
CA LYS A 49 -6.91 10.57 -11.68
C LYS A 49 -7.54 10.74 -13.06
N GLY A 50 -6.86 10.19 -14.06
CA GLY A 50 -7.42 10.10 -15.40
C GLY A 50 -6.60 9.20 -16.31
N GLU A 51 -6.98 9.19 -17.58
CA GLU A 51 -6.26 8.50 -18.64
C GLU A 51 -5.54 9.49 -19.54
N ALA A 52 -4.43 9.05 -20.13
CA ALA A 52 -3.64 9.83 -21.09
C ALA A 52 -3.46 9.04 -22.38
N LYS A 53 -3.34 9.75 -23.50
CA LYS A 53 -2.90 9.14 -24.76
C LYS A 53 -1.39 9.12 -24.90
N LYS A 54 -0.72 10.08 -24.27
CA LYS A 54 0.72 10.26 -24.36
C LYS A 54 1.26 10.90 -23.09
N ILE A 55 2.49 10.54 -22.73
CA ILE A 55 3.22 11.15 -21.62
C ILE A 55 4.67 11.43 -22.01
N ILE A 56 5.27 12.37 -21.27
CA ILE A 56 6.72 12.58 -21.24
C ILE A 56 7.24 12.15 -19.87
N VAL A 57 8.16 11.19 -19.84
CA VAL A 57 8.90 10.76 -18.67
C VAL A 57 9.91 11.86 -18.30
N LYS A 58 9.80 12.40 -17.09
CA LYS A 58 10.76 13.37 -16.55
C LYS A 58 11.80 12.67 -15.68
N ASN A 59 12.99 13.26 -15.59
CA ASN A 59 14.03 12.84 -14.64
C ASN A 59 14.43 11.35 -14.69
N ASN A 60 14.26 10.68 -15.85
CA ASN A 60 14.45 9.23 -16.00
C ASN A 60 13.72 8.41 -14.93
N SER A 61 12.54 8.87 -14.53
CA SER A 61 11.75 8.35 -13.40
C SER A 61 10.99 7.05 -13.70
N ALA A 62 11.09 6.53 -14.93
CA ALA A 62 10.38 5.35 -15.36
C ALA A 62 11.10 4.05 -14.98
N THR A 63 10.36 3.10 -14.40
CA THR A 63 10.84 1.76 -14.09
C THR A 63 9.76 0.74 -14.45
N MET A 64 10.17 -0.32 -15.15
CA MET A 64 9.31 -1.48 -15.40
C MET A 64 9.37 -2.42 -14.20
N TYR A 65 8.21 -2.89 -13.78
CA TYR A 65 8.03 -3.80 -12.66
C TYR A 65 7.30 -5.06 -13.12
N GLN A 66 7.57 -6.14 -12.42
CA GLN A 66 6.91 -7.41 -12.65
C GLN A 66 6.42 -8.01 -11.33
N HIS A 67 5.22 -8.57 -11.38
CA HIS A 67 4.71 -9.54 -10.43
C HIS A 67 4.86 -10.93 -11.06
N LYS A 68 5.51 -11.86 -10.38
CA LYS A 68 5.60 -13.26 -10.79
C LYS A 68 4.96 -14.16 -9.76
N LYS A 69 4.11 -15.06 -10.22
CA LYS A 69 3.57 -16.17 -9.44
C LYS A 69 4.53 -17.35 -9.50
N PHE A 70 4.88 -17.85 -8.32
CA PHE A 70 5.46 -19.18 -8.14
C PHE A 70 4.44 -20.10 -7.47
N TYR A 71 4.71 -21.41 -7.46
CA TYR A 71 3.77 -22.43 -6.95
C TYR A 71 3.20 -22.14 -5.55
N ILE A 72 3.94 -21.45 -4.68
CA ILE A 72 3.56 -21.14 -3.30
C ILE A 72 3.90 -19.70 -2.87
N THR A 73 4.56 -18.91 -3.72
CA THR A 73 5.04 -17.56 -3.38
C THR A 73 4.75 -16.58 -4.52
N LEU A 74 4.60 -15.31 -4.15
CA LEU A 74 4.50 -14.20 -5.08
C LEU A 74 5.77 -13.37 -4.94
N SER A 75 6.37 -12.97 -6.07
CA SER A 75 7.53 -12.07 -6.08
C SER A 75 7.19 -10.84 -6.90
N SER A 76 7.45 -9.67 -6.33
CA SER A 76 7.36 -8.39 -7.02
C SER A 76 8.71 -7.70 -7.01
N GLY A 77 9.11 -7.15 -8.15
CA GLY A 77 10.36 -6.41 -8.21
C GLY A 77 10.55 -5.63 -9.50
N PRO A 78 11.55 -4.73 -9.52
CA PRO A 78 11.91 -3.99 -10.72
C PRO A 78 12.54 -4.94 -11.75
N VAL A 79 12.09 -4.83 -12.99
CA VAL A 79 12.71 -5.45 -14.16
C VAL A 79 13.86 -4.58 -14.67
N GLY A 80 13.67 -3.26 -14.64
CA GLY A 80 14.70 -2.29 -15.01
C GLY A 80 14.11 -0.97 -15.54
N SER A 81 14.97 0.04 -15.63
CA SER A 81 14.65 1.38 -16.16
C SER A 81 15.32 1.67 -17.50
N SER A 82 16.43 1.00 -17.81
CA SER A 82 17.18 1.22 -19.06
C SER A 82 16.41 0.73 -20.29
N GLY A 83 16.35 1.56 -21.33
CA GLY A 83 15.64 1.28 -22.58
C GLY A 83 14.22 1.83 -22.64
N ILE A 84 13.66 2.29 -21.52
CA ILE A 84 12.36 2.97 -21.50
C ILE A 84 12.52 4.36 -22.14
N PRO A 85 11.71 4.71 -23.16
CA PRO A 85 11.85 5.98 -23.87
C PRO A 85 11.33 7.15 -23.03
N THR A 86 11.81 8.36 -23.36
CA THR A 86 11.38 9.60 -22.71
C THR A 86 9.95 10.00 -23.05
N ALA A 87 9.42 9.55 -24.20
CA ALA A 87 8.03 9.76 -24.58
C ALA A 87 7.36 8.40 -24.80
N ILE A 88 6.15 8.23 -24.27
CA ILE A 88 5.36 7.00 -24.39
C ILE A 88 3.95 7.40 -24.82
N SER A 89 3.48 6.82 -25.92
CA SER A 89 2.13 6.99 -26.45
C SER A 89 1.38 5.65 -26.43
N LEU A 90 0.05 5.70 -26.46
CA LEU A 90 -0.75 4.50 -26.65
C LEU A 90 -0.37 3.80 -27.96
N GLY A 91 -0.20 2.48 -27.88
CA GLY A 91 0.28 1.62 -28.97
C GLY A 91 1.79 1.38 -28.98
N ASP A 92 2.58 2.19 -28.25
CA ASP A 92 4.03 2.01 -28.22
C ASP A 92 4.42 0.70 -27.50
N THR A 93 5.39 -0.02 -28.06
CA THR A 93 6.05 -1.13 -27.38
C THR A 93 7.30 -0.62 -26.66
N VAL A 94 7.30 -0.73 -25.33
CA VAL A 94 8.36 -0.25 -24.45
C VAL A 94 9.21 -1.41 -23.96
N PHE A 95 10.53 -1.30 -24.08
CA PHE A 95 11.48 -2.35 -23.72
C PHE A 95 12.33 -1.97 -22.50
N ALA A 96 12.37 -2.84 -21.49
CA ALA A 96 13.30 -2.74 -20.37
C ALA A 96 14.46 -3.73 -20.55
N LYS A 97 15.65 -3.19 -20.83
CA LYS A 97 16.87 -3.97 -21.13
C LYS A 97 17.30 -4.90 -20.01
N GLY A 98 16.94 -4.61 -18.76
CA GLY A 98 17.43 -5.34 -17.58
C GLY A 98 17.17 -6.85 -17.62
N GLN A 99 15.93 -7.27 -17.93
CA GLN A 99 15.58 -8.69 -18.10
C GLN A 99 14.95 -8.98 -19.47
N GLY A 100 15.14 -8.08 -20.43
CA GLY A 100 14.62 -8.22 -21.79
C GLY A 100 13.10 -8.32 -21.88
N LYS A 101 12.38 -7.54 -21.07
CA LYS A 101 10.92 -7.51 -21.08
C LYS A 101 10.40 -6.37 -21.92
N GLU A 102 9.29 -6.64 -22.59
CA GLU A 102 8.55 -5.68 -23.40
C GLU A 102 7.13 -5.54 -22.88
N LEU A 103 6.59 -4.33 -23.00
CA LEU A 103 5.22 -4.00 -22.64
C LEU A 103 4.63 -3.13 -23.74
N THR A 104 3.44 -3.48 -24.24
CA THR A 104 2.70 -2.59 -25.15
C THR A 104 1.80 -1.66 -24.35
N ALA A 105 1.98 -0.35 -24.50
CA ALA A 105 1.22 0.67 -23.81
C ALA A 105 -0.22 0.73 -24.34
N LYS A 106 -1.15 0.00 -23.72
CA LYS A 106 -2.58 0.05 -24.11
C LYS A 106 -3.42 0.95 -23.21
N HIS A 107 -2.96 1.15 -21.97
CA HIS A 107 -3.55 2.08 -21.03
C HIS A 107 -2.45 2.87 -20.34
N ILE A 108 -2.64 4.18 -20.23
CA ILE A 108 -1.79 5.08 -19.47
C ILE A 108 -2.68 5.81 -18.48
N PHE A 109 -2.53 5.49 -17.20
CA PHE A 109 -3.24 6.14 -16.11
C PHE A 109 -2.32 7.16 -15.46
N TRP A 110 -2.83 8.35 -15.20
CA TRP A 110 -2.11 9.36 -14.43
C TRP A 110 -2.80 9.62 -13.09
N THR A 111 -2.01 9.95 -12.09
CA THR A 111 -2.47 10.37 -10.76
C THR A 111 -1.75 11.66 -10.39
N ARG A 112 -2.52 12.73 -10.17
CA ARG A 112 -2.02 14.01 -9.65
C ARG A 112 -2.28 14.08 -8.16
N HIS A 113 -1.23 14.33 -7.38
CA HIS A 113 -1.36 14.55 -5.95
C HIS A 113 -1.81 15.99 -5.70
N LEU A 114 -2.92 16.18 -4.98
CA LEU A 114 -3.43 17.53 -4.64
C LEU A 114 -2.79 18.07 -3.36
N GLU A 115 -2.31 17.16 -2.51
CA GLU A 115 -1.66 17.44 -1.25
C GLU A 115 -0.37 16.62 -1.17
N ARG A 116 0.53 17.01 -0.26
CA ARG A 116 1.73 16.20 0.02
C ARG A 116 1.31 14.85 0.60
N ALA A 117 1.71 13.77 -0.05
CA ALA A 117 1.52 12.42 0.44
C ALA A 117 2.71 11.99 1.29
N GLU A 118 2.46 11.57 2.53
CA GLU A 118 3.48 11.08 3.44
C GLU A 118 3.12 9.70 4.00
N TRP A 119 4.14 8.84 4.13
CA TRP A 119 4.02 7.56 4.81
C TRP A 119 5.17 7.35 5.78
N GLN A 120 4.84 7.08 7.05
CA GLN A 120 5.84 6.90 8.12
C GLN A 120 6.89 8.03 8.18
N GLY A 121 6.45 9.28 7.96
CA GLY A 121 7.32 10.46 7.97
C GLY A 121 8.21 10.62 6.74
N LYS A 122 8.03 9.80 5.70
CA LYS A 122 8.68 9.97 4.40
C LYS A 122 7.69 10.54 3.39
N THR A 123 8.10 11.60 2.69
CA THR A 123 7.36 12.11 1.54
C THR A 123 7.36 11.08 0.42
N LEU A 124 6.17 10.69 -0.01
CA LEU A 124 5.94 9.83 -1.17
C LEU A 124 5.69 10.66 -2.43
N ALA A 125 4.98 11.79 -2.29
CA ALA A 125 4.68 12.70 -3.37
C ALA A 125 4.48 14.12 -2.84
N GLU A 126 4.91 15.13 -3.60
CA GLU A 126 4.63 16.53 -3.30
C GLU A 126 3.29 16.94 -3.91
N ALA A 127 2.65 17.97 -3.35
CA ALA A 127 1.46 18.55 -3.96
C ALA A 127 1.76 19.03 -5.39
N GLY A 128 0.90 18.68 -6.33
CA GLY A 128 1.02 18.96 -7.76
C GLY A 128 1.84 17.93 -8.55
N SER A 129 2.53 16.98 -7.91
CA SER A 129 3.28 15.97 -8.65
C SER A 129 2.34 15.02 -9.38
N VAL A 130 2.76 14.57 -10.57
CA VAL A 130 2.00 13.64 -11.40
C VAL A 130 2.81 12.37 -11.59
N THR A 131 2.19 11.25 -11.23
CA THR A 131 2.72 9.90 -11.45
C THR A 131 1.91 9.21 -12.54
N CYS A 132 2.54 8.31 -13.29
CA CYS A 132 1.89 7.57 -14.36
C CYS A 132 2.13 6.07 -14.23
N VAL A 133 1.10 5.29 -14.56
CA VAL A 133 1.16 3.82 -14.65
C VAL A 133 0.75 3.41 -16.05
N ILE A 134 1.61 2.65 -16.73
CA ILE A 134 1.40 2.15 -18.08
C ILE A 134 1.25 0.63 -18.01
N VAL A 135 0.17 0.12 -18.60
CA VAL A 135 -0.15 -1.30 -18.62
C VAL A 135 -0.65 -1.74 -19.99
N GLN A 136 -0.53 -3.04 -20.25
CA GLN A 136 -1.11 -3.67 -21.42
C GLN A 136 -2.58 -4.04 -21.19
N THR A 137 -2.94 -4.47 -19.98
CA THR A 137 -4.33 -4.76 -19.60
C THR A 137 -4.64 -4.13 -18.25
N ILE A 138 -5.91 -3.81 -17.98
CA ILE A 138 -6.33 -3.25 -16.69
C ILE A 138 -6.07 -4.22 -15.52
N SER A 139 -6.06 -5.53 -15.78
CA SER A 139 -5.66 -6.56 -14.78
C SER A 139 -4.20 -6.47 -14.35
N ASP A 140 -3.32 -5.88 -15.17
CA ASP A 140 -1.90 -5.70 -14.84
C ASP A 140 -1.66 -4.56 -13.84
N LEU A 141 -2.69 -3.77 -13.49
CA LEU A 141 -2.55 -2.71 -12.51
C LEU A 141 -2.09 -3.28 -11.16
N PRO A 142 -1.13 -2.60 -10.49
CA PRO A 142 -0.55 -3.08 -9.23
C PRO A 142 -1.59 -3.15 -8.10
N ASP A 143 -2.55 -2.22 -8.09
CA ASP A 143 -3.60 -2.13 -7.06
C ASP A 143 -4.87 -2.94 -7.42
N ASN A 144 -4.84 -3.74 -8.50
CA ASN A 144 -5.99 -4.57 -8.86
C ASN A 144 -5.99 -5.88 -8.04
N ASP A 145 -6.87 -5.93 -7.05
CA ASP A 145 -7.06 -7.06 -6.14
C ASP A 145 -7.83 -8.24 -6.77
N GLU A 146 -8.52 -8.04 -7.90
CA GLU A 146 -9.32 -9.10 -8.55
C GLU A 146 -8.44 -10.23 -9.09
N ASP A 147 -7.22 -9.90 -9.54
CA ASP A 147 -6.21 -10.87 -9.96
C ASP A 147 -4.91 -10.68 -9.17
N ARG A 148 -4.99 -10.85 -7.85
CA ARG A 148 -3.83 -10.79 -6.97
C ARG A 148 -2.79 -11.91 -7.24
N TRP A 149 -3.15 -12.92 -8.02
CA TRP A 149 -2.36 -14.14 -8.20
C TRP A 149 -1.88 -14.36 -9.64
N GLY A 150 -1.99 -13.37 -10.52
CA GLY A 150 -1.50 -13.39 -11.89
C GLY A 150 -0.07 -12.88 -12.04
N ASP A 151 0.59 -13.28 -13.13
CA ASP A 151 1.80 -12.60 -13.58
C ASP A 151 1.39 -11.23 -14.13
N LYS A 152 1.97 -10.16 -13.59
CA LYS A 152 1.66 -8.77 -14.00
C LYS A 152 2.92 -8.08 -14.49
N LEU A 153 2.77 -7.20 -15.48
CA LEU A 153 3.85 -6.34 -15.96
C LEU A 153 3.32 -4.92 -16.14
N TRP A 154 4.00 -3.95 -15.54
CA TRP A 154 3.63 -2.55 -15.66
C TRP A 154 4.86 -1.65 -15.67
N ILE A 155 4.69 -0.42 -16.12
CA ILE A 155 5.70 0.63 -15.98
C ILE A 155 5.14 1.67 -15.04
N HIS A 156 5.93 2.02 -14.02
CA HIS A 156 5.64 3.13 -13.12
C HIS A 156 6.59 4.28 -13.43
N VAL A 157 6.04 5.48 -13.59
CA VAL A 157 6.76 6.72 -13.85
C VAL A 157 6.47 7.67 -12.70
N SER A 158 7.47 7.90 -11.83
CA SER A 158 7.25 8.70 -10.62
C SER A 158 7.17 10.21 -10.88
N ASP A 159 7.54 10.65 -12.08
CA ASP A 159 7.45 12.04 -12.53
C ASP A 159 7.18 12.09 -14.04
N CYS A 160 5.95 12.43 -14.40
CA CYS A 160 5.50 12.48 -15.79
C CYS A 160 4.74 13.78 -16.11
N GLU A 161 4.82 14.18 -17.37
CA GLU A 161 3.96 15.21 -17.96
C GLU A 161 2.94 14.53 -18.87
N VAL A 162 1.65 14.85 -18.69
CA VAL A 162 0.54 14.28 -19.47
C VAL A 162 0.28 15.14 -20.70
N LEU A 163 0.14 14.50 -21.85
CA LEU A 163 -0.23 15.11 -23.12
C LEU A 163 -1.55 14.51 -23.62
N GLU A 164 -2.50 15.35 -24.01
CA GLU A 164 -3.84 14.97 -24.52
C GLU A 164 -3.83 14.42 -25.96
#